data_AF-A0A9W7WLD7-F1
#
_entry.id   AF-A0A9W7WLD7-F1
#
_cell.length_a   1.000
_cell.length_b   1.000
_cell.length_c   1.000
_cell.angle_alpha   90.00
_cell.angle_beta   90.00
_cell.angle_gamma   90.00
#
_symmetry.space_group_name_H-M   'P 1'
#
loop_
_entity.id
_entity.type
_entity.pdbx_description
1 polymer ?
#
loop_
_entity_poly.entity_id
_entity_poly.type
_entity_poly.pdbx_seq_one_letter_code
_entity_poly.pdbx_strand_id
1 'polypeptide(L)'
;MSLKPKTMENCEGVIATERYGSQESWKYLLKDGRMRRKKDAEDSRLTGNSISGAFKSVFLPQGYPESVSEDYLQYQLWDTLQAFSSSLSGTLATQASLRGVGVGNHEATVAAATITWLLRDGTGMLGRILFAWLKGSKLDSEAKKWRLFADILNDIAMFMEIAAPHFPPFFILIVCVAGIFKSIVGVAGGATRAALTVHQARRNNMADISAKDGSQETLVNLAGLLVSLALIPLVTDNPLLTFTLFFLFTVLHLFANYKAVRSVVMETLNEARLSIVLHQYLLNGQLLSPVEANQKEPVFLSFRRTVPIKLGVRLGDIVQEPEDLQLALKNNNKSYLIGIRNGSVCVCLGNDASVHDEIMAACQALCLRTVLHNDASLAGALNQLSNTKDLWELVSKSHKMIDQIFRMFLKELEQVKWQTDQTLLDWNEWRVEWRKKRS
;
A
#
# COMPACT_ATOMS: atom_id res chain seq x y z
N MET A 1 -1.81 29.86 -23.81
CA MET A 1 -2.14 31.30 -23.79
C MET A 1 -1.14 32.02 -24.68
N SER A 2 -1.59 32.64 -25.77
CA SER A 2 -0.73 33.32 -26.74
C SER A 2 -0.22 34.63 -26.13
N LEU A 3 1.07 34.68 -25.79
CA LEU A 3 1.75 35.90 -25.35
C LEU A 3 2.12 36.71 -26.59
N LYS A 4 1.23 37.61 -27.04
CA LYS A 4 1.66 38.72 -27.90
C LYS A 4 2.24 39.81 -27.00
N PRO A 5 3.50 40.25 -27.19
CA PRO A 5 4.02 41.41 -26.49
C PRO A 5 3.24 42.64 -26.98
N LYS A 6 2.41 43.23 -26.11
CA LYS A 6 2.00 44.63 -26.29
C LYS A 6 3.26 45.48 -26.12
N THR A 7 3.54 46.35 -27.08
CA THR A 7 4.60 47.37 -27.02
C THR A 7 4.48 48.13 -25.69
N MET A 8 5.43 47.89 -24.77
CA MET A 8 5.45 48.46 -23.42
C MET A 8 6.17 49.82 -23.43
N GLU A 9 5.70 50.76 -24.23
CA GLU A 9 6.12 52.15 -24.12
C GLU A 9 5.10 52.86 -23.21
N ASN A 10 5.53 53.19 -21.98
CA ASN A 10 4.86 54.03 -20.96
C ASN A 10 3.99 53.39 -19.85
N CYS A 11 4.03 52.08 -19.59
CA CYS A 11 3.37 51.51 -18.39
C CYS A 11 4.34 51.30 -17.23
N GLU A 12 4.42 52.25 -16.29
CA GLU A 12 5.04 52.03 -14.98
C GLU A 12 4.12 51.19 -14.09
N GLY A 13 4.62 50.11 -13.50
CA GLY A 13 3.81 49.22 -12.67
C GLY A 13 4.25 47.76 -12.66
N VAL A 14 3.43 46.89 -12.04
CA VAL A 14 3.62 45.43 -12.05
C VAL A 14 3.25 44.90 -13.43
N ILE A 15 4.22 44.33 -14.13
CA ILE A 15 4.03 43.77 -15.47
C ILE A 15 3.58 42.32 -15.41
N ALA A 16 4.18 41.57 -14.48
CA ALA A 16 3.97 40.13 -14.35
C ALA A 16 4.17 39.71 -12.90
N THR A 17 3.50 38.61 -12.55
CA THR A 17 3.71 37.91 -11.29
C THR A 17 4.15 36.49 -11.59
N GLU A 18 5.17 36.02 -10.89
CA GLU A 18 5.66 34.65 -10.94
C GLU A 18 5.40 34.00 -9.59
N ARG A 19 5.16 32.69 -9.59
CA ARG A 19 5.04 31.89 -8.37
C ARG A 19 5.94 30.66 -8.48
N TYR A 20 6.70 30.39 -7.42
CA TYR A 20 7.40 29.14 -7.23
C TYR A 20 6.61 28.27 -6.25
N GLY A 21 5.72 27.44 -6.80
CA GLY A 21 4.76 26.67 -6.01
C GLY A 21 3.86 27.58 -5.16
N SER A 22 3.55 27.15 -3.94
CA SER A 22 2.88 27.94 -2.91
C SER A 22 3.84 28.72 -1.99
N GLN A 23 5.15 28.54 -2.18
CA GLN A 23 6.17 29.00 -1.23
C GLN A 23 6.71 30.41 -1.54
N GLU A 24 6.73 30.79 -2.82
CA GLU A 24 7.20 32.13 -3.19
C GLU A 24 6.34 32.75 -4.28
N SER A 25 5.99 34.02 -4.10
CA SER A 25 5.50 34.89 -5.16
C SER A 25 6.46 36.05 -5.41
N TRP A 26 6.65 36.36 -6.69
CA TRP A 26 7.54 37.39 -7.19
C TRP A 26 6.77 38.33 -8.12
N LYS A 27 7.03 39.63 -8.01
CA LYS A 27 6.48 40.66 -8.89
C LYS A 27 7.59 41.25 -9.74
N TYR A 28 7.34 41.37 -11.04
CA TYR A 28 8.19 42.06 -11.99
C TYR A 28 7.66 43.48 -12.20
N LEU A 29 8.42 44.47 -11.74
CA LEU A 29 8.05 45.88 -11.83
C LEU A 29 8.85 46.57 -12.94
N LEU A 30 8.17 47.33 -13.82
CA LEU A 30 8.82 48.26 -14.73
C LEU A 30 8.98 49.62 -14.03
N LYS A 31 10.21 50.08 -13.88
CA LYS A 31 10.51 51.44 -13.41
C LYS A 31 11.70 51.98 -14.17
N ASP A 32 11.61 53.20 -14.69
CA ASP A 32 12.67 53.87 -15.46
C ASP A 32 13.17 53.03 -16.66
N GLY A 33 12.25 52.33 -17.34
CA GLY A 33 12.58 51.42 -18.45
C GLY A 33 13.36 50.16 -18.06
N ARG A 34 13.59 49.90 -16.75
CA ARG A 34 14.28 48.71 -16.25
C ARG A 34 13.32 47.79 -15.50
N MET A 35 13.43 46.49 -15.78
CA MET A 35 12.66 45.46 -15.09
C MET A 35 13.36 45.09 -13.77
N ARG A 36 12.64 45.15 -12.65
CA ARG A 36 13.12 44.71 -11.34
C ARG A 36 12.24 43.58 -10.81
N ARG A 37 12.86 42.49 -10.37
CA ARG A 37 12.19 41.36 -9.69
C ARG A 37 12.20 41.62 -8.19
N LYS A 38 11.03 41.64 -7.56
CA LYS A 38 10.88 41.83 -6.10
C LYS A 38 10.03 40.70 -5.52
N LYS A 39 10.49 40.09 -4.43
CA LYS A 39 9.72 39.08 -3.69
C LYS A 39 8.54 39.74 -2.99
N ASP A 40 7.37 39.11 -3.01
CA ASP A 40 6.19 39.66 -2.36
C ASP A 40 6.35 39.66 -0.84
N ALA A 41 5.95 40.76 -0.19
CA ALA A 41 6.22 40.96 1.24
C ALA A 41 5.34 40.09 2.15
N GLU A 42 4.16 39.64 1.69
CA GLU A 42 3.31 38.72 2.46
C GLU A 42 3.95 37.34 2.63
N ASP A 43 4.62 36.80 1.61
CA ASP A 43 5.31 35.50 1.68
C ASP A 43 6.58 35.55 2.52
N SER A 44 7.18 36.73 2.70
CA SER A 44 8.37 36.89 3.56
C SER A 44 8.11 36.61 5.05
N ARG A 45 6.83 36.60 5.47
CA ARG A 45 6.42 36.16 6.82
C ARG A 45 6.23 34.65 6.94
N LEU A 46 6.05 33.93 5.82
CA LEU A 46 5.87 32.48 5.74
C LEU A 46 7.18 31.73 5.40
N THR A 47 8.19 32.43 4.87
CA THR A 47 9.54 31.88 4.73
C THR A 47 10.17 31.64 6.10
N GLY A 48 10.07 30.39 6.58
CA GLY A 48 10.82 29.94 7.75
C GLY A 48 12.32 30.21 7.58
N ASN A 49 13.05 30.30 8.70
CA ASN A 49 14.50 30.51 8.77
C ASN A 49 15.26 29.73 7.68
N SER A 50 16.36 30.28 7.14
CA SER A 50 17.16 29.67 6.05
C SER A 50 17.46 28.18 6.23
N ILE A 51 17.59 27.72 7.47
CA ILE A 51 17.82 26.32 7.85
C ILE A 51 16.57 25.45 7.62
N SER A 52 15.37 25.96 7.96
CA SER A 52 14.10 25.27 7.70
C SER A 52 13.85 25.14 6.19
N GLY A 53 14.14 26.20 5.43
CA GLY A 53 14.08 26.15 3.96
C GLY A 53 15.01 25.09 3.36
N ALA A 54 16.26 25.02 3.85
CA ALA A 54 17.22 23.99 3.44
C ALA A 54 16.80 22.58 3.86
N PHE A 55 16.26 22.40 5.07
CA PHE A 55 15.74 21.10 5.51
C PHE A 55 14.60 20.61 4.61
N LYS A 56 13.63 21.50 4.32
CA LYS A 56 12.53 21.19 3.40
C LYS A 56 13.03 20.84 2.00
N SER A 57 14.01 21.57 1.46
CA SER A 57 14.52 21.28 0.11
C SER A 57 15.32 19.99 0.03
N VAL A 58 15.99 19.57 1.11
CA VAL A 58 16.74 18.32 1.16
C VAL A 58 15.79 17.14 1.34
N PHE A 59 14.85 17.19 2.28
CA PHE A 59 14.09 16.03 2.72
C PHE A 59 12.65 15.96 2.22
N LEU A 60 12.03 17.06 1.78
CA LEU A 60 10.65 17.04 1.27
C LEU A 60 10.63 17.10 -0.26
N PRO A 61 9.63 16.47 -0.91
CA PRO A 61 9.46 16.56 -2.35
C PRO A 61 9.27 17.99 -2.86
N GLN A 62 9.71 18.25 -4.08
CA GLN A 62 9.56 19.53 -4.74
C GLN A 62 8.08 19.89 -4.87
N GLY A 63 7.72 21.11 -4.47
CA GLY A 63 6.33 21.57 -4.48
C GLY A 63 5.50 21.05 -3.30
N TYR A 64 6.13 20.53 -2.24
CA TYR A 64 5.46 20.25 -0.97
C TYR A 64 4.83 21.54 -0.40
N PRO A 65 3.59 21.47 0.16
CA PRO A 65 2.81 20.25 0.41
C PRO A 65 1.95 19.75 -0.76
N GLU A 66 1.70 20.55 -1.79
CA GLU A 66 0.68 20.23 -2.82
C GLU A 66 1.16 19.23 -3.88
N SER A 67 2.42 18.80 -3.83
CA SER A 67 2.96 17.77 -4.71
C SER A 67 2.80 16.34 -4.17
N VAL A 68 2.35 16.20 -2.92
CA VAL A 68 2.17 14.90 -2.26
C VAL A 68 0.76 14.73 -1.69
N SER A 69 0.40 13.50 -1.31
CA SER A 69 -0.83 13.23 -0.56
C SER A 69 -0.84 13.94 0.81
N GLU A 70 -2.04 14.28 1.30
CA GLU A 70 -2.20 14.98 2.59
C GLU A 70 -1.66 14.16 3.77
N ASP A 71 -1.66 12.83 3.66
CA ASP A 71 -1.14 11.89 4.67
C ASP A 71 0.39 11.76 4.70
N TYR A 72 1.11 12.32 3.73
CA TYR A 72 2.54 12.10 3.52
C TYR A 72 3.36 12.39 4.78
N LEU A 73 3.21 13.58 5.36
CA LEU A 73 4.04 14.00 6.49
C LEU A 73 3.76 13.15 7.74
N GLN A 74 2.49 12.86 8.01
CA GLN A 74 2.11 12.03 9.16
C GLN A 74 2.68 10.62 9.02
N TYR A 75 2.59 10.04 7.82
CA TYR A 75 3.21 8.76 7.51
C TYR A 75 4.73 8.79 7.72
N GLN A 76 5.43 9.77 7.14
CA GLN A 76 6.90 9.87 7.21
C GLN A 76 7.43 10.02 8.64
N LEU A 77 6.70 10.72 9.51
CA LEU A 77 7.07 10.84 10.93
C LEU A 77 7.04 9.49 11.66
N TRP A 78 5.99 8.69 11.43
CA TRP A 78 5.87 7.36 12.02
C TRP A 78 6.84 6.36 11.38
N ASP A 79 7.00 6.40 10.07
CA ASP A 79 7.94 5.55 9.31
C ASP A 79 9.40 5.84 9.73
N THR A 80 9.75 7.11 10.02
CA THR A 80 11.05 7.49 10.60
C THR A 80 11.30 6.83 11.96
N LEU A 81 10.32 6.89 12.88
CA LEU A 81 10.45 6.26 14.20
C LEU A 81 10.53 4.73 14.10
N GLN A 82 9.76 4.16 13.18
CA GLN A 82 9.82 2.75 12.84
C GLN A 82 11.23 2.38 12.34
N ALA A 83 11.73 3.03 11.30
CA ALA A 83 13.03 2.74 10.69
C ALA A 83 14.18 2.87 11.70
N PHE A 84 14.14 3.88 12.58
CA PHE A 84 15.10 4.03 13.66
C PHE A 84 15.12 2.82 14.60
N SER A 85 13.93 2.37 15.05
CA SER A 85 13.79 1.23 15.97
C SER A 85 14.24 -0.08 15.32
N SER A 86 13.92 -0.27 14.03
CA SER A 86 14.36 -1.42 13.24
C SER A 86 15.88 -1.43 13.06
N SER A 87 16.51 -0.27 12.82
CA SER A 87 17.96 -0.12 12.70
C SER A 87 18.72 -0.54 13.96
N LEU A 88 18.24 -0.13 15.14
CA LEU A 88 18.80 -0.55 16.42
C LEU A 88 18.66 -2.06 16.64
N SER A 89 17.47 -2.60 16.41
CA SER A 89 17.19 -4.04 16.52
C SER A 89 18.05 -4.87 15.55
N GLY A 90 18.21 -4.39 14.32
CA GLY A 90 19.06 -5.01 13.30
C GLY A 90 20.54 -4.99 13.69
N THR A 91 20.99 -3.98 14.43
CA THR A 91 22.35 -3.95 14.97
C THR A 91 22.56 -5.03 16.04
N LEU A 92 21.60 -5.20 16.97
CA LEU A 92 21.65 -6.27 17.98
C LEU A 92 21.64 -7.66 17.33
N ALA A 93 20.79 -7.87 16.34
CA ALA A 93 20.71 -9.12 15.58
C ALA A 93 22.01 -9.41 14.81
N THR A 94 22.61 -8.38 14.20
CA THR A 94 23.89 -8.47 13.51
C THR A 94 25.01 -8.90 14.47
N GLN A 95 25.12 -8.25 15.64
CA GLN A 95 26.12 -8.59 16.65
C GLN A 95 25.98 -10.05 17.11
N ALA A 96 24.75 -10.49 17.40
CA ALA A 96 24.47 -11.86 17.80
C ALA A 96 24.82 -12.86 16.69
N SER A 97 24.47 -12.57 15.44
CA SER A 97 24.82 -13.41 14.29
C SER A 97 26.34 -13.50 14.10
N LEU A 98 27.09 -12.40 14.27
CA LEU A 98 28.55 -12.39 14.19
C LEU A 98 29.18 -13.26 15.29
N ARG A 99 28.70 -13.14 16.52
CA ARG A 99 29.11 -14.01 17.63
C ARG A 99 28.81 -15.49 17.31
N GLY A 100 27.64 -15.78 16.77
CA GLY A 100 27.19 -17.13 16.45
C GLY A 100 28.01 -17.82 15.35
N VAL A 101 28.51 -17.08 14.35
CA VAL A 101 29.46 -17.63 13.35
C VAL A 101 30.89 -17.77 13.90
N GLY A 102 31.13 -17.36 15.15
CA GLY A 102 32.40 -17.54 15.85
C GLY A 102 33.35 -16.34 15.78
N VAL A 103 32.88 -15.14 15.43
CA VAL A 103 33.71 -13.93 15.55
C VAL A 103 34.14 -13.76 17.01
N GLY A 104 35.45 -13.74 17.26
CA GLY A 104 36.05 -13.70 18.59
C GLY A 104 36.40 -15.06 19.19
N ASN A 105 36.14 -16.18 18.50
CA ASN A 105 36.56 -17.51 18.91
C ASN A 105 37.80 -17.96 18.10
N HIS A 106 38.89 -18.32 18.78
CA HIS A 106 40.13 -18.79 18.16
C HIS A 106 39.99 -20.12 17.40
N GLU A 107 38.98 -20.92 17.72
CA GLU A 107 38.70 -22.20 17.05
C GLU A 107 37.82 -22.04 15.80
N ALA A 108 37.17 -20.88 15.63
CA ALA A 108 36.30 -20.63 14.49
C ALA A 108 37.13 -20.28 13.24
N THR A 109 36.78 -20.89 12.11
CA THR A 109 37.46 -20.63 10.84
C THR A 109 36.68 -19.64 9.98
N VAL A 110 37.41 -18.78 9.27
CA VAL A 110 36.83 -17.88 8.26
C VAL A 110 36.04 -18.67 7.21
N ALA A 111 36.51 -19.86 6.82
CA ALA A 111 35.83 -20.72 5.85
C ALA A 111 34.44 -21.19 6.35
N ALA A 112 34.32 -21.64 7.60
CA ALA A 112 33.05 -22.06 8.18
C ALA A 112 32.04 -20.89 8.30
N ALA A 113 32.52 -19.72 8.69
CA ALA A 113 31.72 -18.50 8.68
C ALA A 113 31.23 -18.20 7.25
N THR A 114 32.12 -18.15 6.27
CA THR A 114 31.75 -17.89 4.85
C THR A 114 30.72 -18.89 4.32
N ILE A 115 30.85 -20.18 4.62
CA ILE A 115 29.84 -21.20 4.23
C ILE A 115 28.48 -20.88 4.86
N THR A 116 28.45 -20.49 6.13
CA THR A 116 27.20 -20.10 6.81
C THR A 116 26.54 -18.90 6.14
N TRP A 117 27.32 -17.88 5.76
CA TRP A 117 26.83 -16.72 5.03
C TRP A 117 26.28 -17.10 3.64
N LEU A 118 27.00 -17.94 2.88
CA LEU A 118 26.55 -18.42 1.57
C LEU A 118 25.24 -19.22 1.65
N LEU A 119 25.10 -20.11 2.63
CA LEU A 119 23.88 -20.89 2.84
C LEU A 119 22.69 -20.00 3.22
N ARG A 120 22.90 -19.06 4.13
CA ARG A 120 21.87 -18.10 4.55
C ARG A 120 21.41 -17.24 3.37
N ASP A 121 22.34 -16.68 2.62
CA ASP A 121 22.01 -15.78 1.51
C ASP A 121 21.38 -16.56 0.34
N GLY A 122 21.89 -17.76 0.04
CA GLY A 122 21.33 -18.63 -1.00
C GLY A 122 19.91 -19.10 -0.68
N THR A 123 19.65 -19.53 0.55
CA THR A 123 18.28 -19.89 0.98
C THR A 123 17.35 -18.68 0.97
N GLY A 124 17.82 -17.51 1.39
CA GLY A 124 17.09 -16.25 1.24
C GLY A 124 16.75 -15.88 -0.21
N MET A 125 17.68 -16.10 -1.15
CA MET A 125 17.45 -15.93 -2.59
C MET A 125 16.35 -16.84 -3.15
N LEU A 126 16.29 -18.09 -2.71
CA LEU A 126 15.20 -18.99 -3.09
C LEU A 126 13.87 -18.53 -2.47
N GLY A 127 13.90 -18.11 -1.21
CA GLY A 127 12.72 -17.61 -0.48
C GLY A 127 12.09 -16.39 -1.15
N ARG A 128 12.88 -15.39 -1.55
CA ARG A 128 12.36 -14.20 -2.24
C ARG A 128 11.71 -14.53 -3.59
N ILE A 129 12.31 -15.43 -4.39
CA ILE A 129 11.78 -15.82 -5.71
C ILE A 129 10.45 -16.55 -5.53
N LEU A 130 10.41 -17.53 -4.61
CA LEU A 130 9.20 -18.29 -4.30
C LEU A 130 8.07 -17.37 -3.81
N PHE A 131 8.38 -16.44 -2.91
CA PHE A 131 7.39 -15.50 -2.39
C PHE A 131 6.86 -14.55 -3.47
N ALA A 132 7.75 -13.97 -4.28
CA ALA A 132 7.35 -13.11 -5.40
C ALA A 132 6.43 -13.84 -6.38
N TRP A 133 6.74 -15.11 -6.70
CA TRP A 133 5.90 -15.94 -7.57
C TRP A 133 4.52 -16.22 -6.96
N LEU A 134 4.44 -16.53 -5.66
CA LEU A 134 3.18 -16.94 -5.01
C LEU A 134 2.29 -15.77 -4.58
N LYS A 135 2.87 -14.60 -4.30
CA LYS A 135 2.16 -13.47 -3.64
C LYS A 135 2.34 -12.12 -4.32
N GLY A 136 3.20 -12.00 -5.33
CA GLY A 136 3.54 -10.72 -5.96
C GLY A 136 2.32 -9.90 -6.40
N SER A 137 1.33 -10.55 -7.03
CA SER A 137 0.13 -9.87 -7.55
C SER A 137 -0.77 -9.23 -6.48
N LYS A 138 -0.62 -9.62 -5.20
CA LYS A 138 -1.46 -9.14 -4.10
C LYS A 138 -0.83 -8.02 -3.27
N LEU A 139 0.40 -7.63 -3.57
CA LEU A 139 1.15 -6.68 -2.76
C LEU A 139 0.61 -5.26 -2.92
N ASP A 140 0.14 -4.89 -4.12
CA ASP A 140 -0.46 -3.57 -4.38
C ASP A 140 -1.85 -3.43 -3.73
N SER A 141 -2.71 -4.44 -3.89
CA SER A 141 -4.11 -4.40 -3.41
C SER A 141 -4.24 -4.32 -1.90
N GLU A 142 -3.29 -4.90 -1.17
CA GLU A 142 -3.30 -5.02 0.30
C GLU A 142 -2.05 -4.40 0.95
N ALA A 143 -1.53 -3.33 0.36
CA ALA A 143 -0.22 -2.76 0.71
C ALA A 143 -0.06 -2.45 2.22
N LYS A 144 -1.09 -1.89 2.86
CA LYS A 144 -1.09 -1.61 4.31
C LYS A 144 -0.92 -2.87 5.16
N LYS A 145 -1.62 -3.96 4.80
CA LYS A 145 -1.54 -5.24 5.52
C LYS A 145 -0.18 -5.88 5.35
N TRP A 146 0.33 -5.88 4.12
CA TRP A 146 1.64 -6.45 3.80
C TRP A 146 2.77 -5.68 4.46
N ARG A 147 2.68 -4.35 4.60
CA ARG A 147 3.68 -3.55 5.31
C ARG A 147 3.73 -3.91 6.80
N LEU A 148 2.58 -4.04 7.47
CA LEU A 148 2.53 -4.45 8.86
C LEU A 148 2.98 -5.90 9.06
N PHE A 149 2.56 -6.81 8.17
CA PHE A 149 2.99 -8.20 8.20
C PHE A 149 4.49 -8.37 7.98
N ALA A 150 5.07 -7.63 7.02
CA ALA A 150 6.50 -7.68 6.72
C ALA A 150 7.32 -7.29 7.95
N ASP A 151 6.94 -6.24 8.68
CA ASP A 151 7.69 -5.84 9.87
C ASP A 151 7.55 -6.81 11.05
N ILE A 152 6.37 -7.42 11.25
CA ILE A 152 6.22 -8.53 12.20
C ILE A 152 7.15 -9.69 11.83
N LEU A 153 7.22 -10.04 10.54
CA LEU A 153 8.09 -11.10 10.06
C LEU A 153 9.58 -10.73 10.20
N ASN A 154 9.93 -9.45 10.03
CA ASN A 154 11.27 -8.94 10.24
C ASN A 154 11.70 -9.05 11.70
N ASP A 155 10.81 -8.67 12.62
CA ASP A 155 11.06 -8.78 14.06
C ASP A 155 11.23 -10.23 14.50
N ILE A 156 10.43 -11.16 13.94
CA ILE A 156 10.62 -12.60 14.16
C ILE A 156 12.00 -13.04 13.65
N ALA A 157 12.41 -12.60 12.46
CA ALA A 157 13.72 -12.96 11.90
C ALA A 157 14.89 -12.42 12.74
N MET A 158 14.80 -11.17 13.20
CA MET A 158 15.81 -10.57 14.08
C MET A 158 15.85 -11.29 15.44
N PHE A 159 14.70 -11.63 16.01
CA PHE A 159 14.64 -12.43 17.23
C PHE A 159 15.34 -13.79 17.04
N MET A 160 15.09 -14.47 15.92
CA MET A 160 15.74 -15.73 15.59
C MET A 160 17.26 -15.59 15.53
N GLU A 161 17.78 -14.53 14.90
CA GLU A 161 19.22 -14.26 14.85
C GLU A 161 19.82 -13.94 16.23
N ILE A 162 19.12 -13.18 17.07
CA ILE A 162 19.53 -12.88 18.44
C ILE A 162 19.56 -14.15 19.29
N ALA A 163 18.57 -15.03 19.11
CA ALA A 163 18.46 -16.28 19.85
C ALA A 163 19.41 -17.38 19.34
N ALA A 164 19.79 -17.36 18.05
CA ALA A 164 20.53 -18.43 17.39
C ALA A 164 21.82 -18.87 18.11
N PRO A 165 22.66 -17.96 18.67
CA PRO A 165 23.87 -18.35 19.40
C PRO A 165 23.61 -19.23 20.63
N HIS A 166 22.39 -19.21 21.19
CA HIS A 166 22.00 -20.08 22.31
C HIS A 166 21.68 -21.52 21.87
N PHE A 167 21.64 -21.79 20.56
CA PHE A 167 21.37 -23.11 19.98
C PHE A 167 22.47 -23.53 18.98
N PRO A 168 23.75 -23.69 19.40
CA PRO A 168 24.85 -23.95 18.48
C PRO A 168 24.63 -25.09 17.47
N PRO A 169 24.04 -26.25 17.83
CA PRO A 169 23.79 -27.34 16.87
C PRO A 169 22.82 -26.97 15.74
N PHE A 170 21.92 -26.01 15.98
CA PHE A 170 20.90 -25.57 15.02
C PHE A 170 21.17 -24.17 14.47
N PHE A 171 22.31 -23.56 14.80
CA PHE A 171 22.62 -22.17 14.47
C PHE A 171 22.42 -21.88 12.97
N ILE A 172 23.05 -22.68 12.10
CA ILE A 172 22.97 -22.52 10.64
C ILE A 172 21.50 -22.61 10.15
N LEU A 173 20.74 -23.58 10.66
CA LEU A 173 19.34 -23.75 10.31
C LEU A 173 18.51 -22.52 10.70
N ILE A 174 18.68 -22.03 11.93
CA ILE A 174 17.95 -20.86 12.44
C ILE A 174 18.26 -19.62 11.60
N VAL A 175 19.54 -19.33 11.35
CA VAL A 175 19.91 -18.13 10.56
C VAL A 175 19.46 -18.24 9.11
N CYS A 176 19.47 -19.43 8.49
CA CYS A 176 18.92 -19.64 7.15
C CYS A 176 17.41 -19.35 7.10
N VAL A 177 16.64 -19.84 8.08
CA VAL A 177 15.20 -19.54 8.16
C VAL A 177 14.96 -18.04 8.39
N ALA A 178 15.74 -17.40 9.27
CA ALA A 178 15.70 -15.95 9.44
C ALA A 178 16.04 -15.20 8.15
N GLY A 179 17.01 -15.68 7.38
CA GLY A 179 17.39 -15.15 6.06
C GLY A 179 16.27 -15.26 5.02
N ILE A 180 15.52 -16.38 5.02
CA ILE A 180 14.29 -16.53 4.21
C ILE A 180 13.26 -15.47 4.62
N PHE A 181 13.00 -15.32 5.93
CA PHE A 181 12.05 -14.32 6.42
C PHE A 181 12.46 -12.91 6.01
N LYS A 182 13.71 -12.48 6.27
CA LYS A 182 14.21 -11.16 5.83
C LYS A 182 14.13 -10.96 4.32
N SER A 183 14.34 -12.03 3.54
CA SER A 183 14.21 -11.95 2.08
C SER A 183 12.77 -11.75 1.63
N ILE A 184 11.80 -12.39 2.30
CA ILE A 184 10.36 -12.14 2.10
C ILE A 184 10.01 -10.70 2.46
N VAL A 185 10.50 -10.22 3.61
CA VAL A 185 10.33 -8.84 4.08
C VAL A 185 10.86 -7.85 3.05
N GLY A 186 12.03 -8.09 2.47
CA GLY A 186 12.61 -7.24 1.43
C GLY A 186 11.70 -7.09 0.21
N VAL A 187 11.08 -8.19 -0.26
CA VAL A 187 10.14 -8.16 -1.39
C VAL A 187 8.84 -7.44 -1.03
N ALA A 188 8.21 -7.82 0.08
CA ALA A 188 6.95 -7.21 0.51
C ALA A 188 7.12 -5.73 0.85
N GLY A 189 8.17 -5.37 1.60
CA GLY A 189 8.53 -4.00 1.93
C GLY A 189 8.81 -3.15 0.69
N GLY A 190 9.58 -3.68 -0.27
CA GLY A 190 9.87 -2.99 -1.53
C GLY A 190 8.63 -2.73 -2.38
N ALA A 191 7.79 -3.75 -2.58
CA ALA A 191 6.56 -3.63 -3.37
C ALA A 191 5.54 -2.67 -2.72
N THR A 192 5.30 -2.82 -1.41
CA THR A 192 4.35 -1.96 -0.70
C THR A 192 4.84 -0.51 -0.61
N ARG A 193 6.15 -0.28 -0.49
CA ARG A 193 6.74 1.06 -0.59
C ARG A 193 6.46 1.66 -1.96
N ALA A 194 6.66 0.91 -3.05
CA ALA A 194 6.33 1.39 -4.40
C ALA A 194 4.85 1.78 -4.54
N ALA A 195 3.93 0.95 -4.04
CA ALA A 195 2.49 1.26 -4.01
C ALA A 195 2.18 2.54 -3.21
N LEU A 196 2.85 2.75 -2.07
CA LEU A 196 2.70 3.98 -1.29
C LEU A 196 3.29 5.20 -2.01
N THR A 197 4.43 5.07 -2.69
CA THR A 197 5.01 6.16 -3.49
C THR A 197 4.08 6.57 -4.63
N VAL A 198 3.41 5.60 -5.29
CA VAL A 198 2.37 5.88 -6.30
C VAL A 198 1.23 6.67 -5.67
N HIS A 199 0.70 6.23 -4.53
CA HIS A 199 -0.36 6.93 -3.79
C HIS A 199 0.03 8.36 -3.38
N GLN A 200 1.27 8.55 -2.95
CA GLN A 200 1.78 9.83 -2.51
C GLN A 200 2.03 10.80 -3.67
N ALA A 201 2.21 10.33 -4.91
CA ALA A 201 2.51 11.21 -6.05
C ALA A 201 1.26 11.95 -6.55
N ARG A 202 1.22 13.28 -6.36
CA ARG A 202 0.11 14.13 -6.87
C ARG A 202 0.46 14.92 -8.13
N ARG A 203 1.74 14.94 -8.53
CA ARG A 203 2.22 15.67 -9.72
C ARG A 203 3.10 14.80 -10.62
N ASN A 204 2.80 13.50 -10.72
CA ASN A 204 3.63 12.53 -11.44
C ASN A 204 5.11 12.57 -10.98
N ASN A 205 5.32 12.84 -9.69
CA ASN A 205 6.60 13.10 -9.05
C ASN A 205 7.12 11.90 -8.23
N MET A 206 6.74 10.68 -8.62
CA MET A 206 7.10 9.44 -7.90
C MET A 206 8.61 9.31 -7.68
N ALA A 207 9.43 9.64 -8.67
CA ALA A 207 10.90 9.54 -8.56
C ALA A 207 11.47 10.50 -7.50
N ASP A 208 10.94 11.72 -7.42
CA ASP A 208 11.36 12.70 -6.40
C ASP A 208 10.92 12.22 -5.01
N ILE A 209 9.69 11.72 -4.87
CA ILE A 209 9.22 11.15 -3.61
C ILE A 209 10.12 9.99 -3.15
N SER A 210 10.43 9.03 -4.03
CA SER A 210 11.35 7.93 -3.73
C SER A 210 12.75 8.41 -3.34
N ALA A 211 13.30 9.42 -4.02
CA ALA A 211 14.61 9.97 -3.70
C ALA A 211 14.64 10.66 -2.32
N LYS A 212 13.58 11.42 -2.01
CA LYS A 212 13.42 12.11 -0.72
C LYS A 212 13.20 11.14 0.43
N ASP A 213 12.34 10.15 0.23
CA ASP A 213 12.09 9.05 1.15
C ASP A 213 13.39 8.27 1.44
N GLY A 214 14.17 7.92 0.41
CA GLY A 214 15.49 7.30 0.58
C GLY A 214 16.50 8.18 1.34
N SER A 215 16.44 9.50 1.17
CA SER A 215 17.29 10.44 1.92
C SER A 215 16.88 10.52 3.39
N GLN A 216 15.57 10.50 3.68
CA GLN A 216 15.04 10.45 5.05
C GLN A 216 15.47 9.15 5.74
N GLU A 217 15.29 8.00 5.10
CA GLU A 217 15.73 6.70 5.60
C GLU A 217 17.24 6.67 5.87
N THR A 218 18.05 7.25 4.99
CA THR A 218 19.51 7.35 5.17
C THR A 218 19.88 8.17 6.40
N LEU A 219 19.22 9.32 6.62
CA LEU A 219 19.46 10.15 7.80
C LEU A 219 19.11 9.40 9.09
N VAL A 220 17.99 8.68 9.08
CA VAL A 220 17.53 7.90 10.23
C VAL A 220 18.48 6.75 10.54
N ASN A 221 18.94 6.04 9.51
CA ASN A 221 19.95 4.98 9.67
C ASN A 221 21.29 5.52 10.17
N LEU A 222 21.69 6.71 9.76
CA LEU A 222 22.89 7.37 10.31
C LEU A 222 22.73 7.66 11.81
N ALA A 223 21.57 8.18 12.22
CA ALA A 223 21.27 8.39 13.64
C ALA A 223 21.26 7.07 14.43
N GLY A 224 20.61 6.03 13.87
CA GLY A 224 20.60 4.68 14.41
C GLY A 224 22.01 4.12 14.59
N LEU A 225 22.88 4.29 13.60
CA LEU A 225 24.28 3.87 13.65
C LEU A 225 25.05 4.55 14.79
N LEU A 226 24.90 5.87 14.96
CA LEU A 226 25.57 6.61 16.05
C LEU A 226 25.13 6.11 17.43
N VAL A 227 23.85 5.83 17.60
CA VAL A 227 23.31 5.25 18.84
C VAL A 227 23.81 3.82 19.03
N SER A 228 23.81 3.01 17.98
CA SER A 228 24.33 1.64 18.00
C SER A 228 25.81 1.58 18.37
N LEU A 229 26.65 2.53 17.93
CA LEU A 229 28.07 2.59 18.33
C LEU A 229 28.25 2.74 19.84
N ALA A 230 27.38 3.52 20.50
CA ALA A 230 27.37 3.64 21.95
C ALA A 230 26.72 2.43 22.64
N LEU A 231 25.72 1.81 22.00
CA LEU A 231 24.94 0.70 22.55
C LEU A 231 25.71 -0.63 22.59
N ILE A 232 26.43 -0.95 21.51
CA ILE A 232 27.07 -2.27 21.31
C ILE A 232 28.01 -2.66 22.46
N PRO A 233 28.91 -1.79 22.96
CA PRO A 233 29.76 -2.12 24.10
C PRO A 233 28.99 -2.48 25.36
N LEU A 234 27.79 -1.90 25.58
CA LEU A 234 26.97 -2.12 26.76
C LEU A 234 26.23 -3.47 26.72
N VAL A 235 25.82 -3.89 25.54
CA VAL A 235 25.05 -5.14 25.33
C VAL A 235 25.96 -6.36 25.10
N THR A 236 27.24 -6.13 24.78
CA THR A 236 28.23 -7.21 24.60
C THR A 236 28.31 -8.04 25.87
N ASP A 237 28.14 -9.36 25.74
CA ASP A 237 28.11 -10.32 26.85
C ASP A 237 27.02 -10.07 27.92
N ASN A 238 25.98 -9.31 27.57
CA ASN A 238 24.81 -9.09 28.43
C ASN A 238 23.50 -9.50 27.74
N PRO A 239 23.17 -10.81 27.67
CA PRO A 239 21.98 -11.29 26.98
C PRO A 239 20.68 -10.69 27.54
N LEU A 240 20.60 -10.48 28.85
CA LEU A 240 19.42 -9.89 29.49
C LEU A 240 19.15 -8.49 28.95
N LEU A 241 20.19 -7.65 28.88
CA LEU A 241 20.07 -6.30 28.33
C LEU A 241 19.74 -6.34 26.83
N THR A 242 20.39 -7.22 26.05
CA THR A 242 20.12 -7.41 24.62
C THR A 242 18.65 -7.74 24.36
N PHE A 243 18.10 -8.76 25.05
CA PHE A 243 16.70 -9.14 24.88
C PHE A 243 15.75 -8.03 25.37
N THR A 244 16.06 -7.39 26.50
CA THR A 244 15.23 -6.29 27.04
C THR A 244 15.12 -5.14 26.05
N LEU A 245 16.26 -4.69 25.49
CA LEU A 245 16.30 -3.62 24.50
C LEU A 245 15.64 -4.05 23.19
N PHE A 246 15.90 -5.27 22.72
CA PHE A 246 15.26 -5.81 21.53
C PHE A 246 13.74 -5.77 21.66
N PHE A 247 13.16 -6.30 22.75
CA PHE A 247 11.71 -6.27 22.95
C PHE A 247 11.17 -4.84 23.07
N LEU A 248 11.89 -3.93 23.73
CA LEU A 248 11.51 -2.52 23.79
C LEU A 248 11.46 -1.89 22.39
N PHE A 249 12.49 -2.11 21.57
CA PHE A 249 12.55 -1.60 20.20
C PHE A 249 11.51 -2.26 19.30
N THR A 250 11.22 -3.56 19.45
CA THR A 250 10.15 -4.26 18.73
C THR A 250 8.78 -3.66 19.03
N VAL A 251 8.47 -3.37 20.30
CA VAL A 251 7.20 -2.72 20.67
C VAL A 251 7.08 -1.34 20.02
N LEU A 252 8.16 -0.55 20.08
CA LEU A 252 8.20 0.78 19.45
C LEU A 252 8.07 0.68 17.92
N HIS A 253 8.77 -0.25 17.30
CA HIS A 253 8.78 -0.54 15.87
C HIS A 253 7.37 -0.87 15.36
N LEU A 254 6.72 -1.87 15.96
CA LEU A 254 5.38 -2.31 15.55
C LEU A 254 4.31 -1.25 15.84
N PHE A 255 4.42 -0.52 16.95
CA PHE A 255 3.52 0.59 17.25
C PHE A 255 3.65 1.72 16.22
N ALA A 256 4.89 2.10 15.88
CA ALA A 256 5.16 3.13 14.90
C ALA A 256 4.66 2.71 13.51
N ASN A 257 4.93 1.49 13.05
CA ASN A 257 4.38 1.00 11.78
C ASN A 257 2.85 0.98 11.79
N TYR A 258 2.21 0.46 12.86
CA TYR A 258 0.76 0.51 12.98
C TYR A 258 0.22 1.93 12.82
N LYS A 259 0.84 2.92 13.45
CA LYS A 259 0.45 4.33 13.27
C LYS A 259 0.71 4.85 11.86
N ALA A 260 1.82 4.48 11.23
CA ALA A 260 2.15 4.85 9.85
C ALA A 260 1.11 4.31 8.85
N VAL A 261 0.83 3.00 8.84
CA VAL A 261 -0.14 2.44 7.90
C VAL A 261 -1.57 2.93 8.13
N ARG A 262 -1.90 3.31 9.38
CA ARG A 262 -3.21 3.87 9.73
C ARG A 262 -3.35 5.34 9.33
N SER A 263 -2.26 6.09 9.17
CA SER A 263 -2.34 7.47 8.67
C SER A 263 -2.50 7.55 7.16
N VAL A 264 -2.09 6.53 6.40
CA VAL A 264 -2.25 6.51 4.93
C VAL A 264 -3.72 6.40 4.55
N VAL A 265 -4.25 7.34 3.78
CA VAL A 265 -5.65 7.37 3.31
C VAL A 265 -5.66 7.16 1.80
N MET A 266 -5.72 5.90 1.35
CA MET A 266 -5.75 5.58 -0.07
C MET A 266 -7.14 5.84 -0.68
N GLU A 267 -7.19 6.60 -1.78
CA GLU A 267 -8.45 6.91 -2.50
C GLU A 267 -8.84 5.87 -3.56
N THR A 268 -7.98 4.90 -3.85
CA THR A 268 -8.31 3.78 -4.74
C THR A 268 -9.26 2.79 -4.07
N LEU A 269 -9.89 1.88 -4.80
CA LEU A 269 -10.70 0.81 -4.22
C LEU A 269 -9.94 -0.51 -4.25
N ASN A 270 -9.75 -1.13 -3.08
CA ASN A 270 -9.50 -2.57 -2.97
C ASN A 270 -10.75 -3.29 -2.44
N GLU A 271 -10.68 -4.61 -2.29
CA GLU A 271 -11.81 -5.40 -1.84
C GLU A 271 -12.31 -4.97 -0.44
N ALA A 272 -11.40 -4.67 0.49
CA ALA A 272 -11.76 -4.28 1.85
C ALA A 272 -12.45 -2.90 1.91
N ARG A 273 -11.86 -1.89 1.24
CA ARG A 273 -12.40 -0.53 1.15
C ARG A 273 -13.76 -0.54 0.44
N LEU A 274 -13.87 -1.26 -0.68
CA LEU A 274 -15.14 -1.42 -1.39
C LEU A 274 -16.20 -2.10 -0.52
N SER A 275 -15.84 -3.17 0.20
CA SER A 275 -16.75 -3.86 1.11
C SER A 275 -17.26 -2.95 2.22
N ILE A 276 -16.41 -2.11 2.82
CA ILE A 276 -16.81 -1.17 3.88
C ILE A 276 -17.79 -0.14 3.35
N VAL A 277 -17.46 0.46 2.21
CA VAL A 277 -18.23 1.56 1.61
C VAL A 277 -19.58 1.05 1.08
N LEU A 278 -19.58 -0.10 0.38
CA LEU A 278 -20.81 -0.73 -0.11
C LEU A 278 -21.72 -1.19 1.02
N HIS A 279 -21.16 -1.77 2.09
CA HIS A 279 -21.94 -2.21 3.26
C HIS A 279 -22.65 -1.03 3.93
N GLN A 280 -21.94 0.08 4.17
CA GLN A 280 -22.54 1.30 4.73
C GLN A 280 -23.64 1.88 3.81
N TYR A 281 -23.38 1.91 2.51
CA TYR A 281 -24.35 2.43 1.53
C TYR A 281 -25.63 1.60 1.49
N LEU A 282 -25.51 0.27 1.50
CA LEU A 282 -26.68 -0.61 1.50
C LEU A 282 -27.49 -0.51 2.80
N LEU A 283 -26.85 -0.25 3.95
CA LEU A 283 -27.54 -0.10 5.22
C LEU A 283 -28.27 1.25 5.35
N ASN A 284 -27.57 2.33 5.05
CA ASN A 284 -27.98 3.68 5.45
C ASN A 284 -28.19 4.65 4.28
N GLY A 285 -27.93 4.21 3.03
CA GLY A 285 -27.97 5.07 1.85
C GLY A 285 -26.90 6.16 1.85
N GLN A 286 -25.84 6.01 2.65
CA GLN A 286 -24.75 6.98 2.80
C GLN A 286 -23.41 6.34 2.50
N LEU A 287 -22.57 7.00 1.71
CA LEU A 287 -21.19 6.60 1.51
C LEU A 287 -20.26 7.20 2.54
N LEU A 288 -19.22 6.44 2.87
CA LEU A 288 -18.08 6.95 3.62
C LEU A 288 -17.07 7.57 2.66
N SER A 289 -16.53 8.71 3.05
CA SER A 289 -15.33 9.27 2.42
C SER A 289 -14.10 8.35 2.62
N PRO A 290 -13.03 8.48 1.82
CA PRO A 290 -11.78 7.75 2.03
C PRO A 290 -11.24 7.84 3.47
N VAL A 291 -11.35 9.01 4.10
CA VAL A 291 -10.90 9.25 5.48
C VAL A 291 -11.70 8.42 6.48
N GLU A 292 -13.03 8.42 6.35
CA GLU A 292 -13.93 7.65 7.24
C GLU A 292 -13.79 6.15 7.02
N ALA A 293 -13.67 5.71 5.76
CA ALA A 293 -13.45 4.30 5.44
C ALA A 293 -12.08 3.80 5.94
N ASN A 294 -11.04 4.61 5.86
CA ASN A 294 -9.70 4.28 6.39
C ASN A 294 -9.76 3.95 7.90
N GLN A 295 -10.60 4.63 8.67
CA GLN A 295 -10.78 4.31 10.09
C GLN A 295 -11.33 2.89 10.32
N LYS A 296 -12.10 2.35 9.37
CA LYS A 296 -12.66 0.99 9.41
C LYS A 296 -11.81 -0.05 8.68
N GLU A 297 -10.85 0.38 7.85
CA GLU A 297 -10.03 -0.52 7.02
C GLU A 297 -9.15 -1.44 7.90
N PRO A 298 -9.24 -2.78 7.72
CA PRO A 298 -8.40 -3.70 8.46
C PRO A 298 -6.96 -3.64 7.96
N VAL A 299 -6.00 -3.42 8.88
CA VAL A 299 -4.56 -3.41 8.58
C VAL A 299 -3.84 -4.70 8.96
N PHE A 300 -4.54 -5.65 9.60
CA PHE A 300 -4.01 -6.98 9.88
C PHE A 300 -4.51 -7.99 8.84
N LEU A 301 -3.70 -9.01 8.57
CA LEU A 301 -4.14 -10.16 7.78
C LEU A 301 -5.29 -10.86 8.52
N SER A 302 -6.43 -10.98 7.85
CA SER A 302 -7.59 -11.67 8.40
C SER A 302 -7.46 -13.18 8.14
N PHE A 303 -7.63 -13.97 9.19
CA PHE A 303 -7.74 -15.43 9.12
C PHE A 303 -9.20 -15.91 9.18
N ARG A 304 -10.19 -15.00 9.12
CA ARG A 304 -11.61 -15.37 9.15
C ARG A 304 -11.99 -16.13 7.88
N ARG A 305 -12.80 -17.18 8.06
CA ARG A 305 -13.41 -17.90 6.93
C ARG A 305 -14.55 -17.08 6.35
N THR A 306 -14.28 -16.38 5.26
CA THR A 306 -15.31 -15.74 4.42
C THR A 306 -15.45 -16.50 3.11
N VAL A 307 -16.62 -16.41 2.48
CA VAL A 307 -16.81 -16.91 1.11
C VAL A 307 -15.83 -16.16 0.20
N PRO A 308 -14.89 -16.86 -0.48
CA PRO A 308 -13.88 -16.20 -1.29
C PRO A 308 -14.51 -15.64 -2.57
N ILE A 309 -14.04 -14.46 -2.97
CA ILE A 309 -14.33 -13.84 -4.26
C ILE A 309 -13.10 -14.06 -5.15
N LYS A 310 -13.33 -14.58 -6.35
CA LYS A 310 -12.29 -14.80 -7.36
C LYS A 310 -12.58 -13.91 -8.56
N LEU A 311 -11.74 -12.90 -8.74
CA LEU A 311 -11.86 -11.90 -9.80
C LEU A 311 -10.96 -12.28 -10.98
N GLY A 312 -11.49 -12.27 -12.19
CA GLY A 312 -10.75 -12.59 -13.41
C GLY A 312 -10.54 -14.10 -13.59
N VAL A 313 -11.60 -14.89 -13.44
CA VAL A 313 -11.52 -16.35 -13.64
C VAL A 313 -11.74 -16.75 -15.10
N ARG A 314 -11.39 -18.00 -15.45
CA ARG A 314 -11.71 -18.55 -16.76
C ARG A 314 -13.21 -18.73 -16.90
N LEU A 315 -13.73 -18.63 -18.12
CA LEU A 315 -15.14 -18.91 -18.40
C LEU A 315 -15.56 -20.30 -17.90
N GLY A 316 -14.71 -21.31 -18.09
CA GLY A 316 -14.93 -22.69 -17.63
C GLY A 316 -14.99 -22.86 -16.10
N ASP A 317 -14.52 -21.88 -15.33
CA ASP A 317 -14.65 -21.89 -13.87
C ASP A 317 -16.08 -21.47 -13.42
N ILE A 318 -16.89 -20.91 -14.34
CA ILE A 318 -18.29 -20.50 -14.13
C ILE A 318 -19.25 -21.42 -14.89
N VAL A 319 -19.00 -21.60 -16.19
CA VAL A 319 -19.84 -22.31 -17.15
C VAL A 319 -19.23 -23.67 -17.45
N GLN A 320 -19.87 -24.75 -17.00
CA GLN A 320 -19.41 -26.12 -17.28
C GLN A 320 -20.24 -26.76 -18.40
N GLU A 321 -21.53 -26.45 -18.43
CA GLU A 321 -22.48 -26.95 -19.42
C GLU A 321 -23.10 -25.80 -20.24
N PRO A 322 -23.63 -26.05 -21.46
CA PRO A 322 -24.29 -25.03 -22.27
C PRO A 322 -25.46 -24.33 -21.55
N GLU A 323 -26.19 -25.03 -20.68
CA GLU A 323 -27.30 -24.50 -19.89
C GLU A 323 -26.79 -23.46 -18.87
N ASP A 324 -25.61 -23.66 -18.28
CA ASP A 324 -25.01 -22.69 -17.36
C ASP A 324 -24.75 -21.35 -18.06
N LEU A 325 -24.35 -21.38 -19.32
CA LEU A 325 -24.12 -20.16 -20.09
C LEU A 325 -25.41 -19.38 -20.28
N GLN A 326 -26.51 -20.06 -20.59
CA GLN A 326 -27.83 -19.43 -20.72
C GLN A 326 -28.29 -18.82 -19.39
N LEU A 327 -28.05 -19.52 -18.28
CA LEU A 327 -28.38 -19.02 -16.94
C LEU A 327 -27.50 -17.84 -16.52
N ALA A 328 -26.20 -17.88 -16.82
CA ALA A 328 -25.26 -16.79 -16.53
C ALA A 328 -25.55 -15.51 -17.35
N LEU A 329 -26.08 -15.66 -18.56
CA LEU A 329 -26.49 -14.55 -19.42
C LEU A 329 -27.90 -14.01 -19.08
N LYS A 330 -28.68 -14.74 -18.27
CA LYS A 330 -30.06 -14.37 -17.96
C LYS A 330 -30.13 -13.08 -17.15
N ASN A 331 -30.74 -12.05 -17.74
CA ASN A 331 -30.81 -10.68 -17.22
C ASN A 331 -29.44 -9.99 -17.12
N ASN A 332 -28.46 -10.40 -17.92
CA ASN A 332 -27.14 -9.81 -17.92
C ASN A 332 -26.79 -9.20 -19.29
N ASN A 333 -26.66 -7.88 -19.33
CA ASN A 333 -26.24 -7.11 -20.50
C ASN A 333 -24.89 -6.42 -20.27
N LYS A 334 -24.14 -6.82 -19.23
CA LYS A 334 -22.91 -6.17 -18.77
C LYS A 334 -21.68 -6.86 -19.36
N SER A 335 -20.53 -6.20 -19.30
CA SER A 335 -19.25 -6.74 -19.81
C SER A 335 -18.58 -7.75 -18.88
N TYR A 336 -19.35 -8.50 -18.07
CA TYR A 336 -18.84 -9.55 -17.21
C TYR A 336 -19.90 -10.62 -16.92
N LEU A 337 -19.44 -11.82 -16.58
CA LEU A 337 -20.25 -12.91 -16.05
C LEU A 337 -19.88 -13.16 -14.59
N ILE A 338 -20.86 -13.57 -13.80
CA ILE A 338 -20.67 -13.94 -12.40
C ILE A 338 -21.39 -15.25 -12.12
N GLY A 339 -20.78 -16.08 -11.28
CA GLY A 339 -21.37 -17.36 -10.88
C GLY A 339 -20.89 -17.78 -9.50
N ILE A 340 -21.63 -18.71 -8.90
CA ILE A 340 -21.29 -19.29 -7.59
C ILE A 340 -20.92 -20.76 -7.82
N ARG A 341 -19.67 -21.10 -7.53
CA ARG A 341 -19.10 -22.44 -7.75
C ARG A 341 -18.18 -22.82 -6.61
N ASN A 342 -18.27 -24.07 -6.14
CA ASN A 342 -17.44 -24.62 -5.07
C ASN A 342 -17.36 -23.70 -3.83
N GLY A 343 -18.50 -23.12 -3.43
CA GLY A 343 -18.57 -22.20 -2.30
C GLY A 343 -17.78 -20.89 -2.48
N SER A 344 -17.49 -20.49 -3.72
CA SER A 344 -16.81 -19.25 -4.09
C SER A 344 -17.68 -18.42 -5.04
N VAL A 345 -17.56 -17.10 -4.99
CA VAL A 345 -18.12 -16.20 -6.01
C VAL A 345 -17.05 -15.96 -7.06
N CYS A 346 -17.34 -16.30 -8.31
CA CYS A 346 -16.39 -16.24 -9.42
C CYS A 346 -16.85 -15.20 -10.44
N VAL A 347 -15.95 -14.32 -10.87
CA VAL A 347 -16.23 -13.26 -11.84
C VAL A 347 -15.32 -13.38 -13.05
N CYS A 348 -15.91 -13.46 -14.24
CA CYS A 348 -15.21 -13.51 -15.52
C CYS A 348 -15.50 -12.20 -16.28
N LEU A 349 -14.46 -11.41 -16.58
CA LEU A 349 -14.59 -10.14 -17.28
C LEU A 349 -14.51 -10.32 -18.79
N GLY A 350 -15.27 -9.51 -19.53
CA GLY A 350 -15.09 -9.30 -20.97
C GLY A 350 -13.85 -8.46 -21.26
N ASN A 351 -13.27 -8.61 -22.45
CA ASN A 351 -12.09 -7.84 -22.87
C ASN A 351 -12.37 -6.32 -23.04
N ASP A 352 -13.64 -5.94 -23.20
CA ASP A 352 -14.12 -4.57 -23.33
C ASP A 352 -14.63 -3.97 -22.01
N ALA A 353 -14.42 -4.65 -20.88
CA ALA A 353 -14.83 -4.17 -19.56
C ALA A 353 -14.05 -2.90 -19.17
N SER A 354 -14.78 -1.87 -18.78
CA SER A 354 -14.23 -0.64 -18.21
C SER A 354 -13.96 -0.79 -16.71
N VAL A 355 -13.23 0.16 -16.12
CA VAL A 355 -13.02 0.22 -14.66
C VAL A 355 -14.35 0.31 -13.90
N HIS A 356 -15.36 0.97 -14.48
CA HIS A 356 -16.70 1.00 -13.90
C HIS A 356 -17.35 -0.38 -13.90
N ASP A 357 -17.15 -1.19 -14.94
CA ASP A 357 -17.63 -2.57 -14.99
C ASP A 357 -16.90 -3.44 -13.95
N GLU A 358 -15.60 -3.21 -13.72
CA GLU A 358 -14.85 -3.88 -12.67
C GLU A 358 -15.41 -3.58 -11.27
N ILE A 359 -15.63 -2.30 -10.96
CA ILE A 359 -16.22 -1.88 -9.68
C ILE A 359 -17.63 -2.46 -9.54
N MET A 360 -18.44 -2.45 -10.61
CA MET A 360 -19.80 -3.02 -10.62
C MET A 360 -19.77 -4.51 -10.33
N ALA A 361 -18.90 -5.25 -11.00
CA ALA A 361 -18.77 -6.69 -10.85
C ALA A 361 -18.31 -7.07 -9.44
N ALA A 362 -17.34 -6.32 -8.88
CA ALA A 362 -16.89 -6.49 -7.51
C ALA A 362 -17.98 -6.16 -6.50
N CYS A 363 -18.77 -5.10 -6.71
CA CYS A 363 -19.93 -4.79 -5.87
C CYS A 363 -20.96 -5.93 -5.88
N GLN A 364 -21.31 -6.44 -7.06
CA GLN A 364 -22.23 -7.56 -7.18
C GLN A 364 -21.70 -8.82 -6.47
N ALA A 365 -20.40 -9.11 -6.62
CA ALA A 365 -19.77 -10.23 -5.95
C ALA A 365 -19.76 -10.08 -4.42
N LEU A 366 -19.55 -8.87 -3.91
CA LEU A 366 -19.64 -8.55 -2.48
C LEU A 366 -21.06 -8.77 -1.95
N CYS A 367 -22.09 -8.31 -2.66
CA CYS A 367 -23.48 -8.55 -2.29
C CYS A 367 -23.79 -10.06 -2.23
N LEU A 368 -23.39 -10.83 -3.24
CA LEU A 368 -23.58 -12.29 -3.27
C LEU A 368 -22.85 -12.97 -2.11
N ARG A 369 -21.61 -12.59 -1.83
CA ARG A 369 -20.85 -13.09 -0.68
C ARG A 369 -21.58 -12.83 0.63
N THR A 370 -22.09 -11.62 0.84
CA THR A 370 -22.81 -11.25 2.07
C THR A 370 -24.05 -12.11 2.27
N VAL A 371 -24.82 -12.37 1.21
CA VAL A 371 -25.98 -13.27 1.26
C VAL A 371 -25.57 -14.70 1.58
N LEU A 372 -24.53 -15.23 0.92
CA LEU A 372 -24.03 -16.58 1.17
C LEU A 372 -23.48 -16.78 2.58
N HIS A 373 -22.96 -15.71 3.20
CA HIS A 373 -22.49 -15.73 4.59
C HIS A 373 -23.63 -15.57 5.61
N ASN A 374 -24.89 -15.31 5.17
CA ASN A 374 -26.04 -15.01 6.02
C ASN A 374 -25.77 -13.85 7.00
N ASP A 375 -25.21 -12.74 6.51
CA ASP A 375 -25.03 -11.55 7.35
C ASP A 375 -26.38 -10.92 7.73
N ALA A 376 -26.77 -11.09 8.99
CA ALA A 376 -28.05 -10.62 9.52
C ALA A 376 -28.21 -9.10 9.45
N SER A 377 -27.12 -8.31 9.45
CA SER A 377 -27.22 -6.85 9.41
C SER A 377 -27.74 -6.35 8.07
N LEU A 378 -27.37 -7.02 6.98
CA LEU A 378 -27.74 -6.64 5.62
C LEU A 378 -28.96 -7.41 5.07
N ALA A 379 -29.57 -8.29 5.88
CA ALA A 379 -30.76 -9.04 5.50
C ALA A 379 -31.85 -8.09 4.96
N GLY A 380 -32.13 -6.98 5.66
CA GLY A 380 -33.10 -5.96 5.25
C GLY A 380 -32.85 -5.39 3.84
N ALA A 381 -31.63 -4.93 3.58
CA ALA A 381 -31.22 -4.31 2.33
C ALA A 381 -31.08 -5.31 1.17
N LEU A 382 -30.75 -6.57 1.48
CA LEU A 382 -30.57 -7.66 0.53
C LEU A 382 -31.73 -8.66 0.52
N ASN A 383 -32.89 -8.30 1.09
CA ASN A 383 -34.07 -9.17 1.23
C ASN A 383 -34.55 -9.72 -0.13
N GLN A 384 -34.35 -8.97 -1.21
CA GLN A 384 -34.69 -9.43 -2.56
C GLN A 384 -33.83 -10.62 -3.01
N LEU A 385 -32.61 -10.78 -2.47
CA LEU A 385 -31.67 -11.86 -2.77
C LEU A 385 -31.80 -13.05 -1.81
N SER A 386 -32.16 -12.83 -0.54
CA SER A 386 -32.15 -13.87 0.50
C SER A 386 -33.20 -14.97 0.38
N ASN A 387 -34.21 -14.81 -0.49
CA ASN A 387 -35.38 -15.70 -0.54
C ASN A 387 -35.23 -16.90 -1.49
N THR A 388 -34.07 -17.14 -2.10
CA THR A 388 -33.86 -18.30 -2.98
C THR A 388 -32.66 -19.15 -2.56
N LYS A 389 -32.83 -20.47 -2.67
CA LYS A 389 -31.75 -21.45 -2.49
C LYS A 389 -31.05 -21.78 -3.82
N ASP A 390 -31.65 -21.42 -4.95
CA ASP A 390 -31.06 -21.65 -6.26
C ASP A 390 -29.97 -20.58 -6.54
N LEU A 391 -28.75 -21.05 -6.77
CA LEU A 391 -27.58 -20.18 -6.97
C LEU A 391 -27.67 -19.36 -8.26
N TRP A 392 -28.26 -19.90 -9.33
CA TRP A 392 -28.41 -19.20 -10.59
C TRP A 392 -29.56 -18.19 -10.54
N GLU A 393 -30.63 -18.51 -9.83
CA GLU A 393 -31.69 -17.54 -9.53
C GLU A 393 -31.15 -16.38 -8.68
N LEU A 394 -30.32 -16.68 -7.68
CA LEU A 394 -29.63 -15.68 -6.85
C LEU A 394 -28.74 -14.76 -7.71
N VAL A 395 -27.93 -15.33 -8.60
CA VAL A 395 -27.11 -14.59 -9.57
C VAL A 395 -28.01 -13.68 -10.45
N SER A 396 -29.09 -14.23 -11.01
CA SER A 396 -29.98 -13.46 -11.89
C SER A 396 -30.68 -12.30 -11.17
N LYS A 397 -31.09 -12.48 -9.90
CA LYS A 397 -31.65 -11.41 -9.06
C LYS A 397 -30.59 -10.34 -8.73
N SER A 398 -29.35 -10.76 -8.47
CA SER A 398 -28.26 -9.82 -8.17
C SER A 398 -27.92 -8.90 -9.35
N HIS A 399 -28.12 -9.35 -10.59
CA HIS A 399 -27.98 -8.48 -11.77
C HIS A 399 -29.02 -7.34 -11.79
N LYS A 400 -30.28 -7.63 -11.46
CA LYS A 400 -31.34 -6.61 -11.40
C LYS A 400 -31.11 -5.61 -10.28
N MET A 401 -30.67 -6.12 -9.12
CA MET A 401 -30.35 -5.27 -7.97
C MET A 401 -29.21 -4.31 -8.29
N ILE A 402 -28.09 -4.81 -8.84
CA ILE A 402 -26.93 -3.96 -9.11
C ILE A 402 -27.26 -2.88 -10.16
N ASP A 403 -28.08 -3.19 -11.17
CA ASP A 403 -28.54 -2.21 -12.16
C ASP A 403 -29.32 -1.03 -11.54
N GLN A 404 -30.06 -1.28 -10.45
CA GLN A 404 -30.83 -0.25 -9.77
C GLN A 404 -29.96 0.67 -8.91
N ILE A 405 -28.95 0.12 -8.24
CA ILE A 405 -28.18 0.87 -7.24
C ILE A 405 -26.88 1.48 -7.79
N PHE A 406 -26.25 0.84 -8.78
CA PHE A 406 -24.85 1.12 -9.11
C PHE A 406 -24.63 2.51 -9.68
N ARG A 407 -25.55 3.01 -10.51
CA ARG A 407 -25.39 4.34 -11.11
C ARG A 407 -25.34 5.46 -10.07
N MET A 408 -26.18 5.38 -9.05
CA MET A 408 -26.17 6.36 -7.95
C MET A 408 -24.96 6.15 -7.05
N PHE A 409 -24.66 4.89 -6.71
CA PHE A 409 -23.48 4.54 -5.92
C PHE A 409 -22.18 5.07 -6.53
N LEU A 410 -21.96 4.85 -7.83
CA LEU A 410 -20.76 5.31 -8.54
C LEU A 410 -20.66 6.84 -8.55
N LYS A 411 -21.77 7.53 -8.83
CA LYS A 411 -21.82 9.00 -8.81
C LYS A 411 -21.49 9.56 -7.43
N GLU A 412 -22.03 8.95 -6.37
CA GLU A 412 -21.76 9.38 -5.01
C GLU A 412 -20.31 9.06 -4.57
N LEU A 413 -19.72 7.94 -5.04
CA LEU A 413 -18.30 7.63 -4.81
C LEU A 413 -17.40 8.76 -5.30
N GLU A 414 -17.64 9.23 -6.53
CA GLU A 414 -16.92 10.35 -7.13
C GLU A 414 -17.13 11.65 -6.33
N GLN A 415 -18.36 11.92 -5.89
CA GLN A 415 -18.68 13.10 -5.08
C GLN A 415 -17.94 13.13 -3.73
N VAL A 416 -17.77 11.97 -3.09
CA VAL A 416 -17.02 11.86 -1.82
C VAL A 416 -15.52 11.59 -2.03
N LYS A 417 -15.01 11.83 -3.25
CA LYS A 417 -13.59 11.83 -3.63
C LYS A 417 -12.91 10.45 -3.70
N TRP A 418 -13.63 9.36 -3.95
CA TRP A 418 -13.00 8.09 -4.34
C TRP A 418 -12.50 8.16 -5.79
N GLN A 419 -11.38 7.50 -6.07
CA GLN A 419 -10.91 7.27 -7.44
C GLN A 419 -11.69 6.12 -8.07
N THR A 420 -12.29 6.39 -9.25
CA THR A 420 -13.09 5.44 -10.04
C THR A 420 -12.50 5.16 -11.42
N ASP A 421 -11.40 5.84 -11.76
CA ASP A 421 -10.62 5.71 -12.98
C ASP A 421 -9.60 4.56 -12.94
N GLN A 422 -9.31 4.05 -11.75
CA GLN A 422 -8.46 2.87 -11.53
C GLN A 422 -8.91 2.11 -10.27
N THR A 423 -8.60 0.82 -10.20
CA THR A 423 -8.83 0.01 -8.99
C THR A 423 -7.59 -0.76 -8.57
N LEU A 424 -7.55 -1.12 -7.29
CA LEU A 424 -6.61 -2.09 -6.74
C LEU A 424 -7.38 -3.34 -6.29
N LEU A 425 -8.35 -3.75 -7.10
CA LEU A 425 -9.02 -5.03 -6.97
C LEU A 425 -8.08 -6.13 -7.50
N ASP A 426 -7.98 -7.27 -6.81
CA ASP A 426 -7.07 -8.38 -7.13
C ASP A 426 -7.57 -9.18 -8.35
N TRP A 427 -7.73 -8.52 -9.49
CA TRP A 427 -8.10 -9.11 -10.76
C TRP A 427 -6.96 -9.98 -11.30
N ASN A 428 -7.29 -11.20 -11.68
CA ASN A 428 -6.40 -12.00 -12.53
C ASN A 428 -6.62 -11.63 -14.02
N GLU A 429 -5.72 -12.06 -14.89
CA GLU A 429 -5.61 -11.62 -16.29
C GLU A 429 -6.58 -12.31 -17.26
N TRP A 430 -7.43 -13.24 -16.81
CA TRP A 430 -8.38 -13.90 -17.71
C TRP A 430 -9.47 -12.92 -18.18
N ARG A 431 -9.66 -12.85 -19.50
CA ARG A 431 -10.72 -12.11 -20.16
C ARG A 431 -11.45 -12.99 -21.17
N VAL A 432 -12.77 -12.90 -21.24
CA VAL A 432 -13.58 -13.60 -22.24
C VAL A 432 -13.79 -12.72 -23.46
N GLU A 433 -13.60 -13.29 -24.64
CA GLU A 433 -13.91 -12.65 -25.91
C GLU A 433 -15.03 -13.42 -26.60
N TRP A 434 -16.12 -12.70 -26.88
CA TRP A 434 -17.24 -13.25 -27.62
C TRP A 434 -17.03 -13.06 -29.12
N ARG A 435 -17.32 -14.09 -29.92
CA ARG A 435 -17.34 -13.94 -31.38
C ARG A 435 -18.40 -12.90 -31.76
N LYS A 436 -17.96 -11.76 -32.29
CA LYS A 436 -18.85 -10.82 -32.97
C LYS A 436 -19.49 -11.56 -34.14
N LYS A 437 -20.82 -11.51 -34.28
CA LYS A 437 -21.49 -11.99 -35.49
C LYS A 437 -20.84 -11.27 -36.67
N ARG A 438 -20.25 -12.02 -37.62
CA ARG A 438 -19.83 -11.46 -38.90
C ARG A 438 -21.11 -10.93 -39.56
N SER A 439 -21.19 -9.60 -39.68
CA SER A 439 -22.27 -8.88 -40.37
C SER A 439 -22.33 -9.26 -41.84
#